data_AF-A0A6B8VNN0-F1
#
_entry.id   AF-A0A6B8VNN0-F1
#
_cell.length_a   1.000
_cell.length_b   1.000
_cell.length_c   1.000
_cell.angle_alpha   90.00
_cell.angle_beta   90.00
_cell.angle_gamma   90.00
#
_symmetry.space_group_name_H-M   'P 1'
#
loop_
_entity.id
_entity.type
_entity.pdbx_description
1 polymer ?
#
loop_
_entity_poly.entity_id
_entity_poly.type
_entity_poly.pdbx_seq_one_letter_code
_entity_poly.pdbx_strand_id
1 'polypeptide(L)'
;MTASLVNEQQLIDRGEWVTLAKCRDGDPDALFVRGAAQRRAAAICRHCPVLLQCRADALDNRVEFGVWGGLTERQRRALLRKNPHITSWAEYLASGGELVGI
;
A
#
# COMPACT_ATOMS: atom_id res chain seq x y z
N MET A 1 4.32 2.12 -34.18
CA MET A 1 5.45 1.33 -33.67
C MET A 1 6.10 2.07 -32.51
N THR A 2 5.61 1.84 -31.29
CA THR A 2 6.35 1.91 -30.02
C THR A 2 5.43 1.26 -28.99
N ALA A 3 5.50 -0.06 -28.89
CA ALA A 3 4.98 -0.76 -27.72
C ALA A 3 5.92 -0.39 -26.57
N SER A 4 5.52 0.60 -25.77
CA SER A 4 6.24 0.93 -24.54
C SER A 4 6.07 -0.25 -23.59
N LEU A 5 7.19 -0.92 -23.36
CA LEU A 5 7.53 -1.85 -22.29
C LEU A 5 6.65 -1.69 -21.03
N VAL A 6 5.50 -2.36 -20.99
CA VAL A 6 4.88 -2.72 -19.71
C VAL A 6 5.73 -3.85 -19.13
N ASN A 7 6.52 -3.49 -18.12
CA ASN A 7 7.39 -4.38 -17.38
C ASN A 7 6.58 -5.60 -16.89
N GLU A 8 7.08 -6.82 -17.09
CA GLU A 8 6.43 -8.09 -16.69
C GLU A 8 6.18 -8.19 -15.18
N GLN A 9 6.66 -7.23 -14.38
CA GLN A 9 6.37 -7.08 -12.94
C GLN A 9 5.01 -6.40 -12.65
N GLN A 10 4.33 -5.91 -13.69
CA GLN A 10 3.06 -5.22 -13.62
C GLN A 10 1.95 -6.26 -13.79
N LEU A 11 1.14 -6.48 -12.74
CA LEU A 11 0.09 -7.52 -12.61
C LEU A 11 0.53 -8.87 -12.01
N ILE A 12 1.41 -8.86 -11.00
CA ILE A 12 1.44 -9.99 -10.07
C ILE A 12 0.04 -10.05 -9.42
N ASP A 13 -0.67 -11.17 -9.59
CA ASP A 13 -1.98 -11.40 -8.97
C ASP A 13 -1.89 -11.10 -7.47
N ARG A 14 -2.98 -10.60 -6.89
CA ARG A 14 -3.03 -10.31 -5.45
C ARG A 14 -2.61 -11.51 -4.62
N GLY A 15 -2.94 -12.72 -5.06
CA GLY A 15 -2.51 -13.96 -4.43
C GLY A 15 -0.99 -14.09 -4.36
N GLU A 16 -0.27 -13.74 -5.42
CA GLU A 16 1.17 -14.01 -5.55
C GLU A 16 2.02 -13.00 -4.78
N TRP A 17 1.79 -11.68 -4.92
CA TRP A 17 2.64 -10.71 -4.22
C TRP A 17 2.41 -10.73 -2.70
N VAL A 18 1.20 -11.03 -2.23
CA VAL A 18 0.91 -11.12 -0.79
C VAL A 18 1.79 -12.19 -0.11
N THR A 19 2.20 -13.23 -0.84
CA THR A 19 3.11 -14.25 -0.31
C THR A 19 4.52 -13.75 -0.01
N LEU A 20 4.89 -12.57 -0.53
CA LEU A 20 6.20 -11.95 -0.31
C LEU A 20 6.18 -10.90 0.81
N ALA A 21 5.03 -10.71 1.48
CA ALA A 21 4.88 -9.72 2.54
C ALA A 21 5.64 -10.12 3.81
N LYS A 22 6.59 -9.27 4.25
CA LYS A 22 7.37 -9.49 5.48
C LYS A 22 6.53 -9.66 6.74
N CYS A 23 5.38 -8.99 6.81
CA CYS A 23 4.51 -9.05 7.98
C CYS A 23 3.80 -10.40 8.15
N ARG A 24 3.81 -11.27 7.13
CA ARG A 24 3.17 -12.59 7.19
C ARG A 24 3.78 -13.50 8.25
N ASP A 25 5.06 -13.33 8.56
CA ASP A 25 5.78 -14.18 9.52
C ASP A 25 5.65 -13.68 10.97
N GLY A 26 4.92 -12.58 11.19
CA GLY A 26 4.70 -11.98 12.50
C GLY A 26 3.30 -12.24 13.08
N ASP A 27 3.01 -11.62 14.22
CA ASP A 27 1.68 -11.62 14.81
C ASP A 27 0.69 -10.84 13.92
N PRO A 28 -0.39 -11.47 13.42
CA PRO A 28 -1.38 -10.79 12.58
C PRO A 28 -2.04 -9.59 13.29
N ASP A 29 -2.23 -9.65 14.60
CA ASP A 29 -2.89 -8.59 15.37
C ASP A 29 -2.02 -7.33 15.49
N ALA A 30 -0.70 -7.46 15.30
CA ALA A 30 0.25 -6.35 15.36
C ALA A 30 -0.05 -5.26 14.31
N LEU A 31 -0.72 -5.61 13.19
CA LEU A 31 -1.13 -4.65 12.16
C LEU A 31 -2.48 -3.98 12.44
N PHE A 32 -3.29 -4.50 13.35
CA PHE A 32 -4.64 -4.01 13.65
C PHE A 32 -4.75 -3.22 14.96
N VAL A 33 -3.62 -2.75 15.48
CA VAL A 33 -3.54 -1.87 16.65
C VAL A 33 -4.25 -0.52 16.41
N ARG A 34 -4.56 0.21 17.49
CA ARG A 34 -5.28 1.49 17.45
C ARG A 34 -4.41 2.70 17.79
N GLY A 35 -4.88 3.88 17.37
CA GLY A 35 -4.31 5.17 17.76
C GLY A 35 -2.82 5.31 17.43
N ALA A 36 -2.04 5.83 18.37
CA ALA A 36 -0.61 6.09 18.17
C ALA A 36 0.23 4.83 17.92
N ALA A 37 -0.25 3.64 18.34
CA ALA A 37 0.45 2.38 18.12
C ALA A 37 0.58 2.02 16.64
N GLN A 38 -0.32 2.50 15.78
CA GLN A 38 -0.26 2.26 14.33
C GLN A 38 1.03 2.82 13.71
N ARG A 39 1.63 3.87 14.27
CA ARG A 39 2.92 4.40 13.77
C ARG A 39 4.07 3.43 14.00
N ARG A 40 4.05 2.70 15.12
CA ARG A 40 5.05 1.66 15.40
C ARG A 40 4.81 0.44 14.51
N ALA A 41 3.55 0.01 14.37
CA ALA A 41 3.20 -1.07 13.46
C ALA A 41 3.59 -0.77 12.00
N ALA A 42 3.42 0.47 11.53
CA ALA A 42 3.85 0.89 10.20
C ALA A 42 5.36 0.71 9.93
N ALA A 43 6.19 0.64 10.99
CA ALA A 43 7.62 0.38 10.83
C ALA A 43 7.91 -1.07 10.38
N ILE A 44 7.00 -2.03 10.61
CA ILE A 44 7.12 -3.41 10.12
C ILE A 44 7.20 -3.43 8.59
N CYS A 45 6.50 -2.49 7.93
CA CYS A 45 6.51 -2.40 6.48
C CYS A 45 7.84 -1.88 5.91
N ARG A 46 8.78 -1.37 6.72
CA ARG A 46 10.06 -0.86 6.22
C ARG A 46 10.81 -1.97 5.49
N HIS A 47 11.27 -1.67 4.27
CA HIS A 47 11.96 -2.61 3.39
C HIS A 47 11.11 -3.86 3.06
N CYS A 48 9.79 -3.84 3.21
CA CYS A 48 8.92 -4.89 2.70
C CYS A 48 8.92 -4.84 1.17
N PRO A 49 9.24 -5.94 0.45
CA PRO A 49 9.39 -5.92 -1.01
C PRO A 49 8.09 -5.57 -1.73
N VAL A 50 6.95 -5.75 -1.06
CA VAL A 50 5.61 -5.50 -1.61
C VAL A 50 4.95 -4.24 -1.03
N LEU A 51 5.75 -3.32 -0.50
CA LEU A 51 5.24 -2.10 0.14
C LEU A 51 4.36 -1.25 -0.79
N LEU A 52 4.75 -1.12 -2.06
CA LEU A 52 3.98 -0.31 -3.03
C LEU A 52 2.69 -1.02 -3.46
N GLN A 53 2.73 -2.33 -3.72
CA GLN A 53 1.57 -3.15 -4.07
C GLN A 53 0.55 -3.15 -2.92
N CYS A 54 1.00 -3.41 -1.70
CA CYS A 54 0.14 -3.38 -0.50
C CYS A 54 -0.48 -2.01 -0.24
N ARG A 55 0.29 -0.94 -0.51
CA ARG A 55 -0.20 0.44 -0.39
C ARG A 55 -1.27 0.76 -1.41
N ALA A 56 -1.02 0.43 -2.68
CA ALA A 56 -1.98 0.61 -3.77
C ALA A 56 -3.28 -0.16 -3.48
N ASP A 57 -3.17 -1.47 -3.18
CA ASP A 57 -4.32 -2.34 -2.88
C ASP A 57 -5.19 -1.75 -1.77
N ALA A 58 -4.58 -1.25 -0.69
CA ALA A 58 -5.32 -0.66 0.42
C ALA A 58 -6.01 0.67 0.09
N LEU A 59 -5.45 1.47 -0.83
CA LEU A 59 -6.03 2.74 -1.26
C LEU A 59 -7.14 2.52 -2.30
N ASP A 60 -6.89 1.69 -3.31
CA ASP A 60 -7.87 1.34 -4.35
C ASP A 60 -9.11 0.68 -3.76
N ASN A 61 -8.92 -0.27 -2.83
CA ASN A 61 -10.02 -0.95 -2.15
C ASN A 61 -10.57 -0.19 -0.92
N ARG A 62 -10.07 1.02 -0.65
CA ARG A 62 -10.50 1.86 0.50
C ARG A 62 -10.51 1.12 1.83
N VAL A 63 -9.49 0.28 2.07
CA VAL A 63 -9.43 -0.59 3.25
C VAL A 63 -9.49 0.24 4.54
N GLU A 64 -10.47 -0.08 5.37
CA GLU A 64 -10.86 0.77 6.51
C GLU A 64 -9.92 0.66 7.71
N PHE A 65 -9.44 -0.55 8.01
CA PHE A 65 -8.77 -0.85 9.27
C PHE A 65 -7.32 -1.31 9.10
N GLY A 66 -6.54 -1.10 10.17
CA GLY A 66 -5.17 -1.59 10.28
C GLY A 66 -4.14 -0.81 9.47
N VAL A 67 -2.89 -1.27 9.55
CA VAL A 67 -1.73 -0.73 8.85
C VAL A 67 -1.50 -1.49 7.56
N TRP A 68 -1.37 -0.75 6.45
CA TRP A 68 -1.18 -1.33 5.11
C TRP A 68 -0.13 -0.52 4.35
N GLY A 69 0.85 -1.18 3.74
CA GLY A 69 1.88 -0.52 2.93
C GLY A 69 2.61 0.63 3.65
N GLY A 70 2.82 0.49 4.96
CA GLY A 70 3.42 1.52 5.81
C GLY A 70 2.52 2.71 6.14
N LEU A 71 1.22 2.64 5.83
CA LEU A 71 0.25 3.70 6.11
C LEU A 71 -0.71 3.31 7.22
N THR A 72 -0.89 4.23 8.15
CA THR A 72 -1.97 4.18 9.15
C THR A 72 -3.34 4.41 8.48
N GLU A 73 -4.42 4.00 9.15
CA GLU A 73 -5.79 4.26 8.67
C GLU A 73 -6.02 5.77 8.41
N ARG A 74 -5.52 6.62 9.32
CA ARG A 74 -5.67 8.07 9.22
C ARG A 74 -4.94 8.64 8.00
N GLN A 75 -3.75 8.13 7.69
CA GLN A 75 -3.00 8.54 6.50
C GLN A 75 -3.71 8.11 5.23
N ARG A 76 -4.20 6.86 5.14
CA ARG A 76 -4.99 6.42 3.97
C ARG A 76 -6.23 7.27 3.76
N ARG A 77 -7.01 7.52 4.82
CA ARG A 77 -8.17 8.42 4.76
C ARG A 77 -7.80 9.83 4.30
N ALA A 78 -6.65 10.35 4.72
CA ALA A 78 -6.18 11.67 4.27
C ALA A 78 -5.80 11.68 2.78
N LEU A 79 -5.06 10.66 2.30
CA LEU A 79 -4.69 10.52 0.89
C LEU A 79 -5.92 10.45 -0.01
N LEU A 80 -6.90 9.61 0.33
CA LEU A 80 -8.12 9.44 -0.46
C LEU A 80 -8.95 10.73 -0.53
N ARG A 81 -9.02 11.51 0.55
CA ARG A 81 -9.73 12.80 0.54
C ARG A 81 -9.01 13.89 -0.24
N LYS A 82 -7.68 13.94 -0.15
CA LYS A 82 -6.86 14.99 -0.79
C LYS A 82 -6.61 14.74 -2.27
N ASN A 83 -6.71 13.48 -2.72
CA ASN A 83 -6.43 13.08 -4.09
C ASN A 83 -7.63 12.39 -4.75
N PRO A 84 -8.81 13.06 -4.84
CA PRO A 84 -10.02 12.44 -5.41
C PRO A 84 -9.91 12.16 -6.92
N HIS A 85 -8.91 12.74 -7.58
CA HIS A 85 -8.65 12.57 -9.01
C HIS A 85 -7.86 11.29 -9.34
N ILE A 86 -7.26 10.63 -8.34
CA ILE A 86 -6.56 9.37 -8.53
C ILE A 86 -7.59 8.23 -8.50
N THR A 87 -7.82 7.62 -9.66
CA THR A 87 -8.78 6.52 -9.82
C THR A 87 -8.13 5.14 -9.76
N SER A 88 -6.81 5.06 -9.97
CA SER A 88 -5.98 3.85 -9.84
C SER A 88 -4.69 4.20 -9.12
N TRP A 89 -4.59 3.85 -7.84
CA TRP A 89 -3.38 4.03 -7.03
C TRP A 89 -2.27 3.09 -7.46
N ALA A 90 -2.60 1.90 -7.96
CA ALA A 90 -1.63 0.98 -8.55
C ALA A 90 -0.87 1.63 -9.72
N GLU A 91 -1.59 2.19 -10.70
CA GLU A 91 -0.97 2.87 -11.84
C GLU A 91 -0.24 4.16 -11.42
N TYR A 92 -0.87 4.95 -10.55
CA TYR A 92 -0.28 6.19 -10.04
C TYR A 92 1.07 5.94 -9.35
N LEU A 93 1.14 4.95 -8.46
CA LEU A 93 2.39 4.64 -7.75
C LEU A 93 3.41 3.93 -8.66
N ALA A 94 2.97 3.09 -9.60
CA ALA A 94 3.85 2.44 -10.57
C ALA A 94 4.52 3.44 -11.53
N SER A 95 3.84 4.54 -11.84
CA SER A 95 4.37 5.66 -12.63
C SER A 95 5.23 6.66 -11.83
N GLY A 96 5.50 6.37 -10.55
CA GLY A 96 6.34 7.22 -9.69
C GLY A 96 5.58 8.32 -8.95
N GLY A 97 4.24 8.26 -8.89
CA GLY A 97 3.43 9.20 -8.13
C GLY A 97 3.79 9.25 -6.65
N GLU A 98 3.80 10.45 -6.09
CA GLU A 98 4.16 10.69 -4.69
C GLU A 98 2.92 10.75 -3.78
N LEU A 99 3.10 10.41 -2.50
CA LEU A 99 2.03 10.48 -1.52
C LEU A 99 1.81 11.90 -1.02
N VAL A 100 1.01 12.67 -1.76
CA VAL A 100 0.72 14.06 -1.38
C VAL A 100 -0.27 14.12 -0.22
N GLY A 101 0.16 14.74 0.89
CA GLY A 101 -0.73 15.17 1.98
C GLY A 101 -0.77 14.29 3.22
N ILE A 102 0.31 13.54 3.51
CA ILE A 102 0.52 12.77 4.75
C ILE A 102 1.76 13.21 5.51
#